data_AF-A0A956PD45-F1
#
_entry.id   AF-A0A956PD45-F1
#
_cell.length_a   1.000
_cell.length_b   1.000
_cell.length_c   1.000
_cell.angle_alpha   90.00
_cell.angle_beta   90.00
_cell.angle_gamma   90.00
#
_symmetry.space_group_name_H-M   'P 1'
#
loop_
_entity.id
_entity.type
_entity.pdbx_description
1 polymer ?
#
loop_
_entity_poly.entity_id
_entity_poly.type
_entity_poly.pdbx_seq_one_letter_code
_entity_poly.pdbx_strand_id
1 'polypeptide(L)'
;MGTSYKDAGVDIEAGDELVERIKRFAGRTHRPEMIGGIGGFAALTRIDLERYPKPVLVSGTDGVGTKVKVAQMIGVHHTVGIDLVAMCANDVLTVGAEPLFFLDYFATGKLDVNVAEAVVRGIAEGCCQAGAALAGGETAEMPSMYAPGEYDLAGFSVGVVEKAKILDGSKVAVGDALIGLPSSGLHSNGYSLARKALLSP
;
A
#
# COMPACT_ATOMS: atom_id res chain seq x y z
N MET A 1 39.15 -6.11 9.80
CA MET A 1 38.33 -6.53 8.64
C MET A 1 37.08 -5.68 8.68
N GLY A 2 36.78 -4.94 7.61
CA GLY A 2 35.61 -4.07 7.57
C GLY A 2 34.35 -4.90 7.34
N THR A 3 33.32 -4.66 8.15
CA THR A 3 31.98 -5.22 7.94
C THR A 3 31.32 -4.46 6.79
N SER A 4 30.87 -5.16 5.75
CA SER A 4 30.11 -4.58 4.65
C SER A 4 28.60 -4.58 4.96
N TYR A 5 27.82 -3.77 4.24
CA TYR A 5 26.35 -3.84 4.29
C TYR A 5 25.82 -5.24 3.94
N LYS A 6 26.50 -5.92 3.02
CA LYS A 6 26.21 -7.31 2.66
C LYS A 6 26.45 -8.28 3.82
N ASP A 7 27.50 -8.05 4.62
CA ASP A 7 27.76 -8.85 5.83
C ASP A 7 26.73 -8.59 6.94
N ALA A 8 26.06 -7.43 6.92
CA ALA A 8 24.90 -7.14 7.76
C ALA A 8 23.58 -7.68 7.19
N GLY A 9 23.62 -8.32 6.02
CA GLY A 9 22.47 -8.95 5.36
C GLY A 9 21.66 -8.01 4.45
N VAL A 10 22.24 -6.90 3.99
CA VAL A 10 21.61 -5.97 3.05
C VAL A 10 22.24 -6.10 1.66
N ASP A 11 21.45 -6.51 0.67
CA ASP A 11 21.89 -6.70 -0.71
C ASP A 11 21.44 -5.53 -1.60
N ILE A 12 22.36 -4.58 -1.81
CA ILE A 12 22.12 -3.37 -2.62
C ILE A 12 21.84 -3.74 -4.09
N GLU A 13 22.50 -4.78 -4.62
CA GLU A 13 22.31 -5.20 -6.02
C GLU A 13 20.88 -5.74 -6.24
N ALA A 14 20.36 -6.50 -5.27
CA ALA A 14 18.98 -7.00 -5.30
C ALA A 14 17.95 -5.85 -5.18
N GLY A 15 18.25 -4.82 -4.39
CA GLY A 15 17.45 -3.60 -4.31
C GLY A 15 17.38 -2.85 -5.64
N ASP A 16 18.53 -2.63 -6.28
CA ASP A 16 18.62 -1.96 -7.59
C ASP A 16 17.89 -2.77 -8.68
N GLU A 17 18.04 -4.10 -8.68
CA GLU A 17 17.31 -4.99 -9.60
C GLU A 17 15.79 -4.88 -9.40
N LEU A 18 15.33 -4.86 -8.14
CA LEU A 18 13.91 -4.70 -7.83
C LEU A 18 13.39 -3.38 -8.38
N VAL A 19 14.10 -2.26 -8.17
CA VAL A 19 13.72 -0.94 -8.66
C VAL A 19 13.54 -0.94 -10.17
N GLU A 20 14.46 -1.53 -10.94
CA GLU A 20 14.32 -1.63 -12.40
C GLU A 20 13.09 -2.45 -12.82
N ARG A 21 12.81 -3.58 -12.14
CA ARG A 21 11.65 -4.45 -12.44
C ARG A 21 10.32 -3.75 -12.17
N ILE A 22 10.23 -2.94 -11.12
CA ILE A 22 8.97 -2.33 -10.68
C ILE A 22 8.64 -1.00 -11.36
N LYS A 23 9.62 -0.32 -11.99
CA LYS A 23 9.41 0.94 -12.73
C LYS A 23 8.23 0.87 -13.70
N ARG A 24 8.07 -0.25 -14.40
CA ARG A 24 6.97 -0.48 -15.35
C ARG A 24 5.59 -0.51 -14.67
N PHE A 25 5.51 -1.01 -13.44
CA PHE A 25 4.25 -1.08 -12.70
C PHE A 25 3.87 0.30 -12.17
N ALA A 26 4.82 1.01 -11.58
CA ALA A 26 4.60 2.38 -11.15
C ALA A 26 4.22 3.32 -12.31
N GLY A 27 4.88 3.19 -13.46
CA GLY A 27 4.55 3.97 -14.66
C GLY A 27 3.11 3.82 -15.12
N ARG A 28 2.47 2.66 -14.91
CA ARG A 28 1.04 2.43 -15.22
C ARG A 28 0.09 3.18 -14.31
N THR A 29 0.53 3.57 -13.12
CA THR A 29 -0.28 4.30 -12.12
C THR A 29 -0.16 5.82 -12.28
N HIS A 30 0.63 6.29 -13.24
CA HIS A 30 0.97 7.70 -13.37
C HIS A 30 -0.28 8.57 -13.52
N ARG A 31 -0.33 9.62 -12.70
CA ARG A 31 -1.37 10.65 -12.74
C ARG A 31 -0.82 11.99 -13.27
N PRO A 32 -1.64 12.84 -13.90
CA PRO A 32 -1.21 14.16 -14.37
C PRO A 32 -0.61 15.06 -13.29
N GLU A 33 -1.01 14.86 -12.04
CA GLU A 33 -0.52 15.65 -10.91
C GLU A 33 0.92 15.33 -10.50
N MET A 34 1.43 14.15 -10.87
CA MET A 34 2.80 13.72 -10.54
C MET A 34 3.84 14.58 -11.27
N ILE A 35 4.94 14.85 -10.58
CA ILE A 35 6.10 15.58 -11.11
C ILE A 35 7.30 14.63 -11.06
N GLY A 36 7.72 14.14 -12.23
CA GLY A 36 8.77 13.14 -12.34
C GLY A 36 8.25 11.71 -12.23
N GLY A 37 9.10 10.77 -11.82
CA GLY A 37 8.77 9.36 -11.69
C GLY A 37 9.52 8.69 -10.53
N ILE A 38 9.38 7.37 -10.40
CA ILE A 38 10.07 6.59 -9.37
C ILE A 38 11.59 6.56 -9.60
N GLY A 39 12.35 6.58 -8.51
CA GLY A 39 13.81 6.50 -8.48
C GLY A 39 14.51 7.69 -7.83
N GLY A 40 13.76 8.74 -7.47
CA GLY A 40 14.25 9.84 -6.65
C GLY A 40 14.06 9.57 -5.14
N PHE A 41 14.74 10.36 -4.30
CA PHE A 41 14.62 10.28 -2.83
C PHE A 41 13.24 10.68 -2.29
N ALA A 42 12.44 11.39 -3.08
CA ALA A 42 11.13 11.87 -2.70
C ALA A 42 10.20 11.93 -3.91
N ALA A 43 8.92 11.70 -3.67
CA ALA A 43 7.88 11.93 -4.67
C ALA A 43 7.39 13.38 -4.63
N LEU A 44 7.03 13.90 -5.80
CA LEU A 44 6.51 15.26 -5.97
C LEU A 44 5.13 15.19 -6.64
N THR A 45 4.14 15.83 -6.03
CA THR A 45 2.76 15.84 -6.52
C THR A 45 2.17 17.23 -6.39
N ARG A 46 1.59 17.77 -7.47
CA ARG A 46 0.87 19.04 -7.43
C ARG A 46 -0.57 18.84 -6.94
N ILE A 47 -1.17 19.89 -6.38
CA ILE A 47 -2.61 19.92 -6.12
C ILE A 47 -3.27 20.75 -7.22
N ASP A 48 -4.32 20.22 -7.84
CA ASP A 48 -5.15 20.96 -8.79
C ASP A 48 -6.04 21.96 -8.03
N LEU A 49 -5.64 23.23 -8.03
CA LEU A 49 -6.35 24.31 -7.35
C LEU A 49 -7.60 24.79 -8.10
N GLU A 50 -7.76 24.44 -9.39
CA GLU A 50 -8.99 24.72 -10.13
C GLU A 50 -10.08 23.73 -9.69
N ARG A 51 -9.70 22.46 -9.50
CA ARG A 51 -10.60 21.41 -8.99
C ARG A 51 -10.84 21.48 -7.49
N TYR A 52 -9.82 21.87 -6.72
CA TYR A 52 -9.85 21.99 -5.26
C TYR A 52 -9.44 23.39 -4.80
N PRO A 53 -10.34 24.40 -4.85
CA PRO A 53 -10.02 25.77 -4.45
C PRO A 53 -9.55 25.93 -3.00
N LYS A 54 -10.03 25.09 -2.06
CA LYS A 54 -9.56 25.04 -0.67
C LYS A 54 -9.21 23.59 -0.32
N PRO A 55 -8.06 23.10 -0.82
CA PRO A 55 -7.70 21.70 -0.67
C PRO A 55 -7.35 21.39 0.79
N VAL A 56 -7.79 20.23 1.26
CA VAL A 56 -7.35 19.62 2.50
C VAL A 56 -6.73 18.28 2.15
N LEU A 57 -5.52 18.04 2.65
CA LEU A 57 -4.85 16.76 2.52
C LEU A 57 -5.36 15.81 3.60
N VAL A 58 -5.64 14.59 3.19
CA VAL A 58 -6.06 13.50 4.06
C VAL A 58 -5.04 12.38 3.91
N SER A 59 -4.49 11.89 5.02
CA SER A 59 -3.56 10.77 5.01
C SER A 59 -4.11 9.59 5.80
N GLY A 60 -3.79 8.40 5.32
CA GLY A 60 -4.08 7.13 5.98
C GLY A 60 -2.87 6.22 5.87
N THR A 61 -2.65 5.41 6.91
CA THR A 61 -1.63 4.36 6.90
C THR A 61 -2.22 3.09 7.46
N ASP A 62 -1.93 1.96 6.83
CA ASP A 62 -2.38 0.65 7.26
C ASP A 62 -1.41 -0.43 6.79
N GLY A 63 -1.56 -1.63 7.34
CA GLY A 63 -0.93 -2.84 6.85
C GLY A 63 -1.97 -3.84 6.34
N VAL A 64 -1.48 -4.95 5.78
CA VAL A 64 -2.34 -6.07 5.38
C VAL A 64 -2.76 -6.93 6.59
N GLY A 65 -1.96 -6.91 7.67
CA GLY A 65 -2.18 -7.72 8.86
C GLY A 65 -1.91 -9.21 8.62
N THR A 66 -2.54 -10.06 9.42
CA THR A 66 -2.20 -11.50 9.43
C THR A 66 -2.63 -12.29 8.19
N LYS A 67 -3.29 -11.64 7.22
CA LYS A 67 -3.51 -12.18 5.87
C LYS A 67 -2.20 -12.42 5.12
N VAL A 68 -1.15 -11.63 5.39
CA VAL A 68 0.19 -11.84 4.81
C VAL A 68 0.71 -13.25 5.07
N LYS A 69 0.43 -13.80 6.25
CA LYS A 69 0.81 -15.18 6.57
C LYS A 69 0.13 -16.21 5.66
N VAL A 70 -1.13 -15.99 5.29
CA VAL A 70 -1.81 -16.89 4.35
C VAL A 70 -1.15 -16.82 2.98
N ALA A 71 -0.85 -15.60 2.50
CA ALA A 71 -0.14 -15.40 1.24
C ALA A 71 1.22 -16.10 1.21
N GLN A 72 1.99 -16.00 2.31
CA GLN A 72 3.26 -16.72 2.51
C GLN A 72 3.08 -18.24 2.47
N MET A 73 2.05 -18.77 3.14
CA MET A 73 1.78 -20.22 3.19
C MET A 73 1.42 -20.82 1.82
N ILE A 74 0.72 -20.07 0.96
CA ILE A 74 0.25 -20.56 -0.34
C ILE A 74 1.11 -20.12 -1.53
N GLY A 75 2.13 -19.27 -1.29
CA GLY A 75 3.00 -18.74 -2.34
C GLY A 75 2.31 -17.77 -3.31
N VAL A 76 1.26 -17.06 -2.85
CA VAL A 76 0.49 -16.11 -3.69
C VAL A 76 0.61 -14.71 -3.11
N HIS A 77 1.47 -13.89 -3.72
CA HIS A 77 1.85 -12.58 -3.18
C HIS A 77 1.24 -11.38 -3.93
N HIS A 78 0.77 -11.58 -5.16
CA HIS A 78 0.34 -10.46 -6.01
C HIS A 78 -1.01 -9.86 -5.65
N THR A 79 -1.80 -10.51 -4.80
CA THR A 79 -3.10 -9.99 -4.35
C THR A 79 -2.99 -9.20 -3.06
N VAL A 80 -2.00 -9.47 -2.20
CA VAL A 80 -1.87 -8.74 -0.93
C VAL A 80 -1.45 -7.28 -1.12
N GLY A 81 -0.82 -6.95 -2.25
CA GLY A 81 -0.59 -5.55 -2.61
C GLY A 81 -1.89 -4.79 -2.90
N ILE A 82 -2.91 -5.45 -3.46
CA ILE A 82 -4.24 -4.85 -3.67
C ILE A 82 -4.92 -4.63 -2.31
N ASP A 83 -4.84 -5.62 -1.43
CA ASP A 83 -5.37 -5.52 -0.06
C ASP A 83 -4.76 -4.33 0.69
N LEU A 84 -3.44 -4.13 0.59
CA LEU A 84 -2.73 -3.02 1.22
C LEU A 84 -3.26 -1.66 0.78
N VAL A 85 -3.42 -1.47 -0.54
CA VAL A 85 -3.95 -0.21 -1.08
C VAL A 85 -5.41 -0.02 -0.70
N ALA A 86 -6.22 -1.07 -0.78
CA ALA A 86 -7.64 -1.00 -0.45
C ALA A 86 -7.88 -0.60 1.01
N MET A 87 -7.09 -1.10 1.96
CA MET A 87 -7.20 -0.70 3.37
C MET A 87 -6.99 0.82 3.53
N CYS A 88 -5.88 1.36 3.02
CA CYS A 88 -5.59 2.78 3.20
C CYS A 88 -6.51 3.68 2.37
N ALA A 89 -6.81 3.32 1.12
CA ALA A 89 -7.61 4.14 0.22
C ALA A 89 -9.07 4.21 0.65
N ASN A 90 -9.63 3.12 1.18
CA ASN A 90 -10.99 3.12 1.71
C ASN A 90 -11.11 4.00 2.95
N ASP A 91 -10.08 4.05 3.82
CA ASP A 91 -10.06 4.94 4.98
C ASP A 91 -10.06 6.42 4.57
N VAL A 92 -9.20 6.78 3.61
CA VAL A 92 -9.17 8.13 3.03
C VAL A 92 -10.53 8.49 2.40
N LEU A 93 -11.18 7.54 1.73
CA LEU A 93 -12.48 7.75 1.10
C LEU A 93 -13.60 8.09 2.10
N THR A 94 -13.52 7.63 3.35
CA THR A 94 -14.59 7.83 4.36
C THR A 94 -14.90 9.30 4.65
N VAL A 95 -13.92 10.19 4.49
CA VAL A 95 -14.08 11.64 4.69
C VAL A 95 -14.39 12.39 3.39
N GLY A 96 -14.65 11.66 2.29
CA GLY A 96 -14.96 12.21 0.97
C GLY A 96 -13.73 12.62 0.16
N ALA A 97 -12.53 12.18 0.53
CA ALA A 97 -11.31 12.49 -0.20
C ALA A 97 -11.08 11.55 -1.39
N GLU A 98 -10.50 12.10 -2.46
CA GLU A 98 -9.99 11.31 -3.58
C GLU A 98 -8.54 10.90 -3.30
N PRO A 99 -8.19 9.60 -3.37
CA PRO A 99 -6.80 9.15 -3.33
C PRO A 99 -5.96 9.80 -4.44
N LEU A 100 -4.83 10.43 -4.06
CA LEU A 100 -3.95 11.14 -4.98
C LEU A 100 -2.69 10.32 -5.25
N PHE A 101 -2.00 9.92 -4.20
CA PHE A 101 -0.81 9.07 -4.30
C PHE A 101 -0.69 8.07 -3.15
N PHE A 102 0.13 7.06 -3.38
CA PHE A 102 0.40 5.97 -2.46
C PHE A 102 1.91 5.76 -2.31
N LEU A 103 2.34 5.45 -1.09
CA LEU A 103 3.68 4.92 -0.83
C LEU A 103 3.59 3.57 -0.10
N ASP A 104 4.59 2.73 -0.29
CA ASP A 104 4.70 1.45 0.41
C ASP A 104 6.02 1.27 1.14
N TYR A 105 6.00 0.42 2.16
CA TYR A 105 7.18 -0.05 2.88
C TYR A 105 7.14 -1.58 2.95
N PHE A 106 8.13 -2.21 2.34
CA PHE A 106 8.31 -3.66 2.31
C PHE A 106 9.45 -4.06 3.25
N ALA A 107 9.14 -4.81 4.30
CA ALA A 107 10.13 -5.32 5.24
C ALA A 107 10.26 -6.83 5.12
N THR A 108 11.47 -7.37 5.09
CA THR A 108 11.69 -8.82 4.99
C THR A 108 12.96 -9.26 5.71
N GLY A 109 13.06 -10.54 6.06
CA GLY A 109 14.29 -11.10 6.62
C GLY A 109 15.41 -11.20 5.58
N LYS A 110 15.03 -11.54 4.35
CA LYS A 110 15.90 -11.57 3.17
C LYS A 110 15.07 -11.24 1.93
N LEU A 111 15.61 -10.40 1.06
CA LEU A 111 14.92 -10.00 -0.16
C LEU A 111 14.88 -11.15 -1.16
N ASP A 112 13.66 -11.58 -1.47
CA ASP A 112 13.36 -12.33 -2.68
C ASP A 112 12.75 -11.37 -3.70
N VAL A 113 13.52 -11.05 -4.73
CA VAL A 113 13.13 -10.08 -5.77
C VAL A 113 11.84 -10.48 -6.47
N ASN A 114 11.57 -11.78 -6.66
CA ASN A 114 10.35 -12.23 -7.34
C ASN A 114 9.11 -12.06 -6.46
N VAL A 115 9.25 -12.31 -5.15
CA VAL A 115 8.17 -12.07 -4.17
C VAL A 115 7.88 -10.58 -4.07
N ALA A 116 8.91 -9.75 -3.90
CA ALA A 116 8.76 -8.29 -3.82
C ALA A 116 8.14 -7.71 -5.10
N GLU A 117 8.62 -8.13 -6.28
CA GLU A 117 8.04 -7.75 -7.57
C GLU A 117 6.55 -8.12 -7.67
N ALA A 118 6.18 -9.32 -7.22
CA ALA A 118 4.79 -9.76 -7.21
C ALA A 118 3.91 -8.89 -6.30
N VAL A 119 4.39 -8.54 -5.11
CA VAL A 119 3.69 -7.64 -4.19
C VAL A 119 3.51 -6.25 -4.80
N VAL A 120 4.59 -5.64 -5.31
CA VAL A 120 4.54 -4.29 -5.91
C VAL A 120 3.64 -4.26 -7.14
N ARG A 121 3.61 -5.34 -7.94
CA ARG A 121 2.64 -5.48 -9.03
C ARG A 121 1.19 -5.41 -8.52
N GLY A 122 0.91 -6.02 -7.37
CA GLY A 122 -0.39 -5.92 -6.70
C GLY A 122 -0.70 -4.52 -6.18
N ILE A 123 0.29 -3.85 -5.59
CA ILE A 123 0.16 -2.46 -5.11
C ILE A 123 -0.17 -1.54 -6.27
N ALA A 124 0.57 -1.65 -7.38
CA ALA A 124 0.30 -0.86 -8.58
C ALA A 124 -1.11 -1.11 -9.15
N GLU A 125 -1.58 -2.36 -9.14
CA GLU A 125 -2.94 -2.69 -9.55
C GLU A 125 -3.99 -2.08 -8.61
N GLY A 126 -3.77 -2.16 -7.29
CA GLY A 126 -4.62 -1.49 -6.30
C GLY A 126 -4.64 0.03 -6.49
N CYS A 127 -3.50 0.64 -6.81
CA CYS A 127 -3.39 2.06 -7.11
C CYS A 127 -4.20 2.44 -8.36
N CYS A 128 -4.10 1.65 -9.44
CA CYS A 128 -4.94 1.83 -10.64
C CYS A 128 -6.44 1.79 -10.30
N GLN A 129 -6.87 0.84 -9.46
CA GLN A 129 -8.27 0.72 -9.04
C GLN A 129 -8.73 1.88 -8.15
N ALA A 130 -7.88 2.35 -7.24
CA ALA A 130 -8.15 3.49 -6.37
C ALA A 130 -8.04 4.85 -7.10
N GLY A 131 -7.53 4.85 -8.33
CA GLY A 131 -7.19 6.06 -9.07
C GLY A 131 -5.98 6.81 -8.48
N ALA A 132 -5.12 6.19 -7.68
CA ALA A 132 -3.94 6.82 -7.09
C ALA A 132 -2.68 6.54 -7.91
N ALA A 133 -1.67 7.40 -7.80
CA ALA A 133 -0.32 7.11 -8.29
C ALA A 133 0.51 6.37 -7.24
N LEU A 134 1.19 5.28 -7.63
CA LEU A 134 2.28 4.70 -6.82
C LEU A 134 3.49 5.61 -6.96
N ALA A 135 3.74 6.41 -5.94
CA ALA A 135 4.65 7.55 -6.00
C ALA A 135 6.07 7.22 -5.51
N GLY A 136 6.20 6.21 -4.65
CA GLY A 136 7.47 5.74 -4.15
C GLY A 136 7.27 4.64 -3.11
N GLY A 137 8.37 4.10 -2.60
CA GLY A 137 8.34 3.10 -1.55
C GLY A 137 9.75 2.78 -1.08
N GLU A 138 9.85 1.91 -0.10
CA GLU A 138 11.12 1.49 0.50
C GLU A 138 11.14 -0.03 0.73
N THR A 139 12.31 -0.65 0.57
CA THR A 139 12.53 -2.08 0.78
C THR A 139 13.64 -2.29 1.80
N ALA A 140 13.32 -2.90 2.93
CA ALA A 140 14.23 -3.11 4.05
C ALA A 140 14.48 -4.60 4.32
N GLU A 141 15.75 -5.01 4.24
CA GLU A 141 16.22 -6.32 4.70
C GLU A 141 16.65 -6.26 6.16
N MET A 142 16.00 -7.05 7.00
CA MET A 142 16.17 -7.09 8.46
C MET A 142 16.21 -8.55 8.95
N PRO A 143 17.30 -9.30 8.67
CA PRO A 143 17.41 -10.74 8.96
C PRO A 143 17.32 -11.10 10.44
N SER A 144 17.60 -10.16 11.35
CA SER A 144 17.45 -10.36 12.79
C SER A 144 16.04 -10.09 13.31
N MET A 145 15.17 -9.48 12.50
CA MET A 145 13.80 -9.11 12.87
C MET A 145 12.77 -10.06 12.27
N TYR A 146 12.96 -10.49 11.02
CA TYR A 146 12.04 -11.37 10.30
C TYR A 146 12.68 -12.72 10.00
N ALA A 147 11.91 -13.79 10.18
CA ALA A 147 12.37 -15.12 9.80
C ALA A 147 12.50 -15.25 8.27
N PRO A 148 13.33 -16.19 7.76
CA PRO A 148 13.46 -16.43 6.34
C PRO A 148 12.11 -16.68 5.65
N GLY A 149 11.84 -15.98 4.55
CA GLY A 149 10.58 -16.05 3.81
C GLY A 149 9.42 -15.24 4.41
N GLU A 150 9.64 -14.61 5.57
CA GLU A 150 8.66 -13.68 6.15
C GLU A 150 8.95 -12.25 5.71
N TYR A 151 7.88 -11.58 5.32
CA TYR A 151 7.82 -10.15 5.05
C TYR A 151 6.59 -9.52 5.72
N ASP A 152 6.62 -8.22 5.88
CA ASP A 152 5.51 -7.37 6.30
C ASP A 152 5.39 -6.15 5.39
N LEU A 153 4.19 -5.56 5.34
CA LEU A 153 3.83 -4.49 4.43
C LEU A 153 3.15 -3.36 5.20
N ALA A 154 3.62 -2.13 4.99
CA ALA A 154 2.91 -0.93 5.37
C ALA A 154 2.63 -0.07 4.13
N GLY A 155 1.48 0.59 4.13
CA GLY A 155 0.99 1.43 3.06
C GLY A 155 0.66 2.81 3.58
N PHE A 156 0.79 3.80 2.70
CA PHE A 156 0.56 5.20 3.02
C PHE A 156 -0.22 5.83 1.87
N SER A 157 -1.50 6.11 2.09
CA SER A 157 -2.32 6.82 1.11
C SER A 157 -2.45 8.29 1.50
N VAL A 158 -2.26 9.17 0.52
CA VAL A 158 -2.58 10.58 0.63
C VAL A 158 -3.64 10.92 -0.41
N GLY A 159 -4.74 11.49 0.05
CA GLY A 159 -5.82 12.02 -0.77
C GLY A 159 -6.02 13.51 -0.59
N VAL A 160 -6.90 14.06 -1.43
CA VAL A 160 -7.30 15.47 -1.38
C VAL A 160 -8.82 15.59 -1.36
N VAL A 161 -9.31 16.53 -0.58
CA VAL A 161 -10.73 16.88 -0.51
C VAL A 161 -10.90 18.39 -0.52
N GLU A 162 -11.96 18.88 -1.16
CA GLU A 162 -12.37 20.28 -1.02
C GLU A 162 -12.94 20.48 0.39
N LYS A 163 -12.45 21.48 1.13
CA LYS A 163 -12.83 21.72 2.53
C LYS A 163 -14.34 21.70 2.77
N ALA A 164 -15.13 22.27 1.86
CA ALA A 164 -16.60 22.31 1.98
C ALA A 164 -17.30 20.96 1.75
N LYS A 165 -16.61 19.96 1.20
CA LYS A 165 -17.14 18.62 0.86
C LYS A 165 -16.77 17.53 1.86
N ILE A 166 -16.00 17.85 2.91
CA ILE A 166 -15.61 16.89 3.94
C ILE A 166 -16.85 16.24 4.55
N LEU A 167 -16.80 14.92 4.67
CA LEU A 167 -17.80 14.13 5.36
C LEU A 167 -17.35 13.88 6.79
N ASP A 168 -18.10 14.40 7.77
CA ASP A 168 -17.81 14.32 9.20
C ASP A 168 -18.93 13.64 10.01
N GLY A 169 -19.95 13.11 9.33
CA GLY A 169 -21.12 12.48 9.94
C GLY A 169 -22.13 13.45 10.57
N SER A 170 -21.85 14.75 10.61
CA SER A 170 -22.74 15.74 11.27
C SER A 170 -24.11 15.90 10.61
N LYS A 171 -24.25 15.44 9.36
CA LYS A 171 -25.49 15.50 8.57
C LYS A 171 -26.41 14.28 8.75
N VAL A 172 -25.96 13.25 9.46
CA VAL A 172 -26.74 12.02 9.70
C VAL A 172 -27.91 12.32 10.64
N ALA A 173 -29.10 11.85 10.29
CA ALA A 173 -30.32 12.07 11.06
C ALA A 173 -31.20 10.82 11.17
N VAL A 174 -32.13 10.83 12.14
CA VAL A 174 -33.16 9.78 12.26
C VAL A 174 -34.02 9.79 10.99
N GLY A 175 -34.14 8.62 10.37
CA GLY A 175 -34.87 8.44 9.11
C GLY A 175 -33.95 8.23 7.90
N ASP A 176 -32.65 8.45 8.03
CA ASP A 176 -31.69 8.13 6.96
C ASP A 176 -31.61 6.61 6.72
N ALA A 177 -31.44 6.23 5.45
CA ALA A 177 -31.25 4.84 5.05
C ALA A 177 -29.77 4.44 5.11
N LEU A 178 -29.49 3.22 5.57
CA LEU A 178 -28.16 2.62 5.51
C LEU A 178 -28.03 1.77 4.25
N ILE A 179 -27.03 2.08 3.42
CA ILE A 179 -26.71 1.32 2.22
C ILE A 179 -25.37 0.61 2.44
N GLY A 180 -25.40 -0.72 2.45
CA GLY A 180 -24.20 -1.56 2.51
C GLY A 180 -23.73 -1.95 1.11
N LEU A 181 -22.42 -1.86 0.87
CA LEU A 181 -21.78 -2.44 -0.30
C LEU A 181 -21.24 -3.84 0.03
N PRO A 182 -21.39 -4.84 -0.84
CA PRO A 182 -20.91 -6.19 -0.57
C PRO A 182 -19.38 -6.22 -0.48
N SER A 183 -18.86 -7.01 0.46
CA SER A 183 -17.42 -7.32 0.53
C SER A 183 -17.05 -8.44 -0.45
N SER A 184 -15.75 -8.58 -0.74
CA SER A 184 -15.22 -9.71 -1.51
C SER A 184 -14.89 -10.94 -0.63
N GLY A 185 -15.26 -10.90 0.65
CA GLY A 185 -14.93 -11.90 1.67
C GLY A 185 -14.50 -11.25 2.98
N LEU A 186 -13.46 -11.79 3.63
CA LEU A 186 -12.88 -11.25 4.86
C LEU A 186 -12.12 -9.92 4.66
N HIS A 187 -11.92 -9.49 3.41
CA HIS A 187 -11.01 -8.40 3.05
C HIS A 187 -9.61 -8.65 3.63
N SER A 188 -9.14 -7.78 4.53
CA SER A 188 -7.87 -7.92 5.24
C SER A 188 -7.99 -8.15 6.74
N ASN A 189 -9.22 -8.37 7.25
CA ASN A 189 -9.49 -8.49 8.68
C ASN A 189 -9.90 -9.91 9.10
N GLY A 190 -9.63 -10.28 10.36
CA GLY A 190 -10.07 -11.55 10.94
C GLY A 190 -9.25 -12.80 10.57
N TYR A 191 -8.16 -12.66 9.81
CA TYR A 191 -7.33 -13.79 9.37
C TYR A 191 -6.65 -14.56 10.50
N SER A 192 -6.40 -13.93 11.65
CA SER A 192 -5.92 -14.65 12.84
C SER A 192 -6.93 -15.68 13.32
N LEU A 193 -8.21 -15.31 13.40
CA LEU A 193 -9.28 -16.21 13.79
C LEU A 193 -9.54 -17.27 12.72
N ALA A 194 -9.59 -16.88 11.45
CA ALA A 194 -9.80 -17.81 10.33
C ALA A 194 -8.73 -18.91 10.29
N ARG A 195 -7.45 -18.54 10.40
CA ARG A 195 -6.35 -19.52 10.46
C ARG A 195 -6.45 -20.41 11.70
N LYS A 196 -6.80 -19.85 12.85
CA LYS A 196 -6.97 -20.65 14.08
C LYS A 196 -8.09 -21.67 13.92
N ALA A 197 -9.23 -21.27 13.37
CA ALA A 197 -10.39 -22.15 13.21
C ALA A 197 -10.19 -23.24 12.15
N LEU A 198 -9.39 -22.98 11.11
CA LEU A 198 -9.26 -23.90 9.96
C LEU A 198 -7.96 -24.72 9.95
N LEU A 199 -6.88 -24.22 10.56
CA LEU A 199 -5.53 -24.76 10.38
C LEU A 199 -4.84 -25.13 11.70
N SER A 200 -5.42 -24.77 12.85
CA SER A 200 -4.90 -25.25 14.13
C SER A 200 -5.44 -26.65 14.43
N PRO A 201 -4.61 -27.55 14.99
CA PRO A 201 -5.02 -28.90 15.36
C PRO A 201 -6.10 -28.93 16.46
#